data_AF-A0A6V7L7R7-F1
#
_entry.id   AF-A0A6V7L7R7-F1
#
_cell.length_a   1.000
_cell.length_b   1.000
_cell.length_c   1.000
_cell.angle_alpha   90.00
_cell.angle_beta   90.00
_cell.angle_gamma   90.00
#
_symmetry.space_group_name_H-M   'P 1'
#
loop_
_entity.id
_entity.type
_entity.pdbx_description
1 polymer ?
#
loop_
_entity_poly.entity_id
_entity_poly.type
_entity_poly.pdbx_seq_one_letter_code
_entity_poly.pdbx_strand_id
1 'polypeptide(L)'
;VFERNLELEGLELEHELGEPSGLRFTKIHAPREVLRRYSEILKLRLPMKDLEVPVSSTNRSNMIIQEVNGWIRRLMKRFYVDETIFPTMKHRFTAVYSRDKEYLFDLDAPEFFSPATHSRIVQFIIDRTKFVDNKEDDFAFGIDRLISEHAYVAAYPLHD
;
A
#
# COMPACT_ATOMS: atom_id res chain seq x y z
N VAL A 1 19.61 -20.50 -0.60
CA VAL A 1 20.17 -19.24 -1.19
C VAL A 1 19.08 -18.20 -1.34
N PHE A 2 18.00 -18.50 -2.08
CA PHE A 2 16.87 -17.57 -2.26
C PHE A 2 16.32 -16.99 -0.95
N GLU A 3 15.92 -17.82 0.02
CA GLU A 3 15.39 -17.35 1.32
C GLU A 3 16.36 -16.44 2.08
N ARG A 4 17.64 -16.84 2.18
CA ARG A 4 18.69 -15.99 2.76
C ARG A 4 18.79 -14.63 2.05
N ASN A 5 18.65 -14.62 0.72
CA ASN A 5 18.70 -13.38 -0.05
C ASN A 5 17.44 -12.52 0.18
N LEU A 6 16.28 -13.12 0.45
CA LEU A 6 15.08 -12.39 0.90
C LEU A 6 15.31 -11.73 2.26
N GLU A 7 15.94 -12.43 3.20
CA GLU A 7 16.34 -11.88 4.51
C GLU A 7 17.35 -10.73 4.35
N LEU A 8 18.30 -10.84 3.42
CA LEU A 8 19.23 -9.74 3.09
C LEU A 8 18.52 -8.53 2.48
N GLU A 9 17.41 -8.74 1.77
CA GLU A 9 16.50 -7.66 1.34
C GLU A 9 15.67 -7.09 2.50
N GLY A 10 15.76 -7.67 3.69
CA GLY A 10 15.10 -7.21 4.91
C GLY A 10 13.72 -7.84 5.15
N LEU A 11 13.33 -8.84 4.37
CA LEU A 11 12.10 -9.60 4.63
C LEU A 11 12.30 -10.54 5.82
N GLU A 12 11.23 -10.79 6.56
CA GLU A 12 11.20 -11.73 7.68
C GLU A 12 10.43 -12.98 7.24
N LEU A 13 11.03 -14.15 7.44
CA LEU A 13 10.44 -15.43 7.03
C LEU A 13 10.03 -16.22 8.28
N GLU A 14 8.81 -16.76 8.27
CA GLU A 14 8.31 -17.67 9.30
C GLU A 14 7.90 -18.99 8.66
N HIS A 15 8.51 -20.09 9.09
CA HIS A 15 8.22 -21.44 8.57
C HIS A 15 7.20 -22.13 9.47
N GLU A 16 6.08 -22.57 8.89
CA GLU A 16 5.09 -23.37 9.60
C GLU A 16 5.52 -24.83 9.72
N LEU A 17 4.98 -25.51 10.74
CA LEU A 17 5.18 -26.95 10.89
C LEU A 17 4.55 -27.69 9.70
N GLY A 18 5.26 -28.70 9.20
CA GLY A 18 4.79 -29.49 8.07
C GLY A 18 3.45 -30.14 8.38
N GLU A 19 2.50 -29.98 7.46
CA GLU A 19 1.21 -30.66 7.55
C GLU A 19 1.35 -32.16 7.29
N PRO A 20 0.40 -32.99 7.75
CA PRO A 20 0.34 -34.42 7.38
C PRO A 20 0.26 -34.66 5.87
N SER A 21 -0.19 -33.65 5.11
CA SER A 21 -0.21 -33.62 3.64
C SER A 21 1.19 -33.58 3.02
N GLY A 22 2.23 -33.28 3.80
CA GLY A 22 3.60 -33.06 3.36
C GLY A 22 3.86 -31.63 2.87
N LEU A 23 2.85 -30.75 2.89
CA LEU A 23 3.00 -29.35 2.55
C LEU A 23 3.75 -28.59 3.65
N ARG A 24 4.61 -27.66 3.23
CA ARG A 24 5.31 -26.72 4.09
C ARG A 24 5.01 -25.32 3.61
N PHE A 25 4.59 -24.46 4.53
CA PHE A 25 4.30 -23.06 4.26
C PHE A 25 5.39 -22.19 4.86
N THR A 26 5.83 -21.21 4.08
CA THR A 26 6.73 -20.14 4.53
C THR A 26 5.98 -18.84 4.39
N LYS A 27 5.68 -18.18 5.51
CA LYS A 27 5.10 -16.84 5.53
C LYS A 27 6.22 -15.82 5.33
N ILE A 28 5.89 -14.77 4.60
CA ILE A 28 6.80 -13.65 4.34
C ILE A 28 6.20 -12.40 4.94
N HIS A 29 6.94 -11.75 5.81
CA HIS A 29 6.58 -10.47 6.41
C HIS A 29 7.52 -9.37 5.91
N ALA A 30 6.94 -8.22 5.56
CA ALA A 30 7.68 -7.03 5.15
C ALA A 30 7.63 -6.00 6.27
N PRO A 31 8.73 -5.80 7.02
CA PRO A 31 8.76 -4.83 8.10
C PRO A 31 8.66 -3.40 7.57
N ARG A 32 8.31 -2.46 8.44
CA ARG A 32 8.02 -1.06 8.06
C ARG A 32 9.14 -0.40 7.25
N GLU A 33 10.40 -0.69 7.55
CA GLU A 33 11.53 -0.13 6.80
C GLU A 33 11.59 -0.63 5.35
N VAL A 34 11.31 -1.91 5.12
CA VAL A 34 11.21 -2.49 3.77
C VAL A 34 10.09 -1.81 2.99
N LEU A 35 8.93 -1.62 3.62
CA LEU A 35 7.80 -0.94 2.98
C LEU A 35 8.14 0.50 2.60
N ARG A 36 8.79 1.26 3.49
CA ARG A 36 9.25 2.64 3.22
C ARG A 36 10.24 2.66 2.05
N ARG A 37 11.28 1.83 2.11
CA ARG A 37 12.33 1.75 1.09
C ARG A 37 11.75 1.40 -0.28
N TYR A 38 10.95 0.34 -0.37
CA TYR A 38 10.40 -0.11 -1.64
C TYR A 38 9.26 0.77 -2.15
N SER A 39 8.51 1.46 -1.29
CA SER A 39 7.53 2.46 -1.73
C SER A 39 8.19 3.61 -2.49
N GLU A 40 9.39 4.03 -2.08
CA GLU A 40 10.18 5.05 -2.76
C GLU A 40 10.79 4.55 -4.08
N ILE A 41 11.28 3.31 -4.11
CA ILE A 41 11.81 2.66 -5.32
C ILE A 41 10.70 2.51 -6.37
N LEU A 42 9.53 2.03 -5.95
CA LEU A 42 8.37 1.80 -6.80
C LEU A 42 7.59 3.08 -7.15
N LYS A 43 7.94 4.22 -6.55
CA LYS A 43 7.24 5.50 -6.71
C LYS A 43 5.74 5.38 -6.43
N LEU A 44 5.37 4.66 -5.37
CA LEU A 44 3.97 4.49 -4.98
C LEU A 44 3.36 5.84 -4.62
N ARG A 45 2.13 6.09 -5.10
CA ARG A 45 1.33 7.25 -4.67
C ARG A 45 0.62 6.90 -3.37
N LEU A 46 0.99 7.56 -2.29
CA LEU A 46 0.45 7.34 -0.96
C LEU A 46 -0.35 8.56 -0.49
N PRO A 47 -1.31 8.37 0.42
CA PRO A 47 -2.14 9.45 0.92
C PRO A 47 -1.33 10.41 1.81
N MET A 48 -1.43 11.70 1.53
CA MET A 48 -0.79 12.74 2.33
C MET A 48 -1.54 12.96 3.65
N LYS A 49 -0.88 13.64 4.59
CA LYS A 49 -1.53 14.20 5.78
C LYS A 49 -2.62 15.17 5.32
N ASP A 50 -3.76 15.12 6.01
CA ASP A 50 -4.78 16.14 5.83
C ASP A 50 -4.18 17.46 6.28
N LEU A 51 -4.01 18.39 5.35
CA LEU A 51 -3.77 19.77 5.71
C LEU A 51 -5.10 20.27 6.24
N GLU A 52 -5.18 20.49 7.55
CA GLU A 52 -6.16 21.39 8.13
C GLU A 52 -5.86 22.77 7.57
N VAL A 53 -6.28 23.03 6.34
CA VAL A 53 -6.40 24.39 5.84
C VAL A 53 -7.45 24.98 6.78
N PRO A 54 -7.11 25.92 7.68
CA PRO A 54 -8.15 26.68 8.32
C PRO A 54 -8.90 27.27 7.14
N VAL A 55 -10.16 26.87 6.98
CA VAL A 55 -11.05 27.45 6.00
C VAL A 55 -11.19 28.89 6.48
N SER A 56 -10.21 29.71 6.12
CA SER A 56 -10.26 31.13 6.25
C SER A 56 -11.46 31.45 5.40
N SER A 57 -12.52 31.75 6.12
CA SER A 57 -13.81 32.20 5.67
C SER A 57 -13.62 33.55 4.98
N THR A 58 -12.82 33.57 3.92
CA THR A 58 -12.80 34.64 2.91
C THR A 58 -13.94 34.38 1.94
N ASN A 59 -15.10 34.01 2.46
CA ASN A 59 -16.36 34.28 1.79
C ASN A 59 -16.88 35.56 2.45
N ARG A 60 -16.39 36.71 1.97
CA ARG A 60 -17.26 37.90 1.88
C ARG A 60 -18.34 37.58 0.83
N SER A 61 -19.20 36.60 1.13
CA SER A 61 -20.31 36.25 0.27
C SER A 61 -21.42 37.25 0.53
N ASN A 62 -21.86 37.93 -0.54
CA ASN A 62 -23.01 38.83 -0.52
C ASN A 62 -24.21 38.09 0.11
N MET A 63 -24.92 38.72 1.04
CA MET A 63 -26.05 38.13 1.77
C MET A 63 -27.09 37.46 0.85
N ILE A 64 -27.28 38.01 -0.35
CA ILE A 64 -28.17 37.49 -1.38
C ILE A 64 -27.75 36.07 -1.84
N ILE A 65 -26.45 35.79 -1.96
CA ILE A 65 -25.94 34.49 -2.39
C ILE A 65 -26.22 33.42 -1.32
N GLN A 66 -26.25 33.79 -0.04
CA GLN A 66 -26.58 32.85 1.04
C GLN A 66 -28.05 32.41 1.02
N GLU A 67 -28.98 33.34 0.74
CA GLU A 67 -30.41 33.04 0.67
C GLU A 67 -30.74 32.12 -0.52
N VAL A 68 -30.16 32.41 -1.69
CA VAL A 68 -30.35 31.61 -2.90
C VAL A 68 -29.74 30.22 -2.73
N ASN A 69 -28.56 30.10 -2.13
CA ASN A 69 -27.96 28.82 -1.78
C ASN A 69 -28.80 28.02 -0.76
N GLY A 70 -29.45 28.69 0.19
CA GLY A 70 -30.33 28.04 1.17
C GLY A 70 -31.60 27.46 0.55
N TRP A 71 -32.13 28.10 -0.49
CA TRP A 71 -33.27 27.58 -1.27
C TRP A 71 -32.87 26.43 -2.19
N ILE A 72 -31.75 26.58 -2.91
CA ILE A 72 -31.20 25.52 -3.77
C ILE A 72 -30.82 24.30 -2.92
N ARG A 73 -30.21 24.47 -1.75
CA ARG A 73 -29.88 23.37 -0.85
C ARG A 73 -31.12 22.63 -0.34
N ARG A 74 -32.21 23.36 -0.03
CA ARG A 74 -33.50 22.74 0.36
C ARG A 74 -34.13 21.94 -0.77
N LEU A 75 -34.08 22.46 -2.00
CA LEU A 75 -34.55 21.75 -3.19
C LEU A 75 -33.69 20.51 -3.48
N MET A 76 -32.37 20.66 -3.40
CA MET A 76 -31.39 19.61 -3.63
C MET A 76 -31.37 18.56 -2.51
N LYS A 77 -31.82 18.86 -1.28
CA LYS A 77 -31.93 17.88 -0.18
C LYS A 77 -32.86 16.69 -0.51
N ARG A 78 -33.78 16.84 -1.47
CA ARG A 78 -34.64 15.75 -1.95
C ARG A 78 -33.94 14.82 -2.96
N PHE A 79 -32.85 15.29 -3.57
CA PHE A 79 -32.08 14.60 -4.61
C PHE A 79 -30.67 14.21 -4.15
N TYR A 80 -30.15 14.81 -3.07
CA TYR A 80 -28.90 14.44 -2.44
C TYR A 80 -29.10 13.29 -1.46
N VAL A 81 -28.16 12.36 -1.50
CA VAL A 81 -28.12 11.18 -0.64
C VAL A 81 -27.75 11.60 0.78
N ASP A 82 -28.32 10.92 1.77
CA ASP A 82 -28.07 11.17 3.19
C ASP A 82 -26.56 11.04 3.50
N GLU A 83 -25.93 12.15 3.90
CA GLU A 83 -24.50 12.21 4.22
C GLU A 83 -24.13 11.38 5.47
N THR A 84 -25.11 10.92 6.25
CA THR A 84 -24.89 9.96 7.35
C THR A 84 -24.68 8.54 6.84
N ILE A 85 -25.25 8.21 5.67
CA ILE A 85 -25.11 6.91 5.00
C ILE A 85 -23.97 6.96 3.98
N PHE A 86 -23.76 8.12 3.35
CA PHE A 86 -22.70 8.38 2.37
C PHE A 86 -21.89 9.61 2.79
N PRO A 87 -20.94 9.47 3.73
CA PRO A 87 -20.08 10.58 4.12
C PRO A 87 -19.34 11.13 2.91
N THR A 88 -19.24 12.45 2.80
CA THR A 88 -18.50 13.10 1.72
C THR A 88 -17.07 12.59 1.75
N MET A 89 -16.66 11.86 0.70
CA MET A 89 -15.31 11.33 0.59
C MET A 89 -14.34 12.51 0.60
N LYS A 90 -13.67 12.74 1.75
CA LYS A 90 -12.62 13.74 1.83
C LYS A 90 -11.58 13.34 0.81
N HIS A 91 -11.37 14.19 -0.19
CA HIS A 91 -10.39 13.90 -1.23
C HIS A 91 -9.01 13.99 -0.60
N ARG A 92 -8.50 12.85 -0.13
CA ARG A 92 -7.17 12.77 0.47
C ARG A 92 -6.17 12.88 -0.67
N PHE A 93 -5.45 13.99 -0.72
CA PHE A 93 -4.44 14.20 -1.74
C PHE A 93 -3.39 13.08 -1.66
N THR A 94 -2.94 12.60 -2.81
CA THR A 94 -1.89 11.59 -2.89
C THR A 94 -0.65 12.18 -3.53
N ALA A 95 0.52 11.80 -3.02
CA ALA A 95 1.81 12.15 -3.59
C ALA A 95 2.69 10.91 -3.72
N VAL A 96 3.65 10.96 -4.64
CA VAL A 96 4.67 9.91 -4.75
C VAL A 96 5.48 9.89 -3.46
N TYR A 97 5.58 8.71 -2.84
CA TYR A 97 6.32 8.52 -1.61
C TYR A 97 7.81 8.76 -1.80
N SER A 98 8.41 9.45 -0.82
CA SER A 98 9.84 9.74 -0.76
C SER A 98 10.21 9.94 0.70
N ARG A 99 11.27 9.28 1.19
CA ARG A 99 11.75 9.43 2.57
C ARG A 99 12.15 10.88 2.88
N ASP A 100 12.72 11.59 1.91
CA ASP A 100 13.03 13.03 2.04
C ASP A 100 11.81 13.93 2.29
N LYS A 101 10.61 13.45 1.92
CA LYS A 101 9.34 14.17 2.08
C LYS A 101 8.36 13.42 2.99
N GLU A 102 8.89 12.56 3.87
CA GLU A 102 8.08 11.73 4.75
C GLU A 102 7.17 12.54 5.67
N TYR A 103 7.55 13.78 6.01
CA TYR A 103 6.73 14.71 6.78
C TYR A 103 5.35 15.01 6.15
N LEU A 104 5.20 14.79 4.83
CA LEU A 104 3.93 14.93 4.11
C LEU A 104 2.98 13.75 4.32
N PHE A 105 3.44 12.64 4.90
CA PHE A 105 2.70 11.38 5.05
C PHE A 105 2.55 11.00 6.52
N ASP A 106 1.41 10.41 6.89
CA ASP A 106 1.19 9.89 8.23
C ASP A 106 1.48 8.39 8.28
N LEU A 107 2.73 8.03 8.60
CA LEU A 107 3.18 6.63 8.64
C LEU A 107 2.58 5.84 9.80
N ASP A 108 2.10 6.52 10.84
CA ASP A 108 1.51 5.90 12.02
C ASP A 108 -0.01 5.80 11.89
N ALA A 109 -0.59 6.34 10.81
CA ALA A 109 -2.00 6.15 10.50
C ALA A 109 -2.32 4.66 10.32
N PRO A 110 -3.48 4.21 10.83
CA PRO A 110 -3.92 2.84 10.59
C PRO A 110 -4.01 2.61 9.07
N GLU A 111 -3.53 1.44 8.64
CA GLU A 111 -3.62 1.00 7.25
C GLU A 111 -2.92 1.95 6.23
N PHE A 112 -1.94 2.75 6.67
CA PHE A 112 -1.17 3.61 5.75
C PHE A 112 -0.55 2.79 4.60
N PHE A 113 0.06 1.66 4.94
CA PHE A 113 0.39 0.62 3.98
C PHE A 113 -0.75 -0.40 3.95
N SER A 114 -1.62 -0.29 2.94
CA SER A 114 -2.70 -1.26 2.75
C SER A 114 -2.15 -2.69 2.53
N PRO A 115 -2.94 -3.73 2.81
CA PRO A 115 -2.59 -5.12 2.47
C PRO A 115 -2.17 -5.29 1.00
N ALA A 116 -2.85 -4.60 0.08
CA ALA A 116 -2.47 -4.58 -1.33
C ALA A 116 -1.09 -3.96 -1.59
N THR A 117 -0.73 -2.88 -0.86
CA THR A 117 0.61 -2.28 -0.90
C THR A 117 1.67 -3.26 -0.38
N HIS A 118 1.38 -3.93 0.73
CA HIS A 118 2.24 -4.98 1.29
C HIS A 118 2.50 -6.09 0.27
N SER A 119 1.43 -6.69 -0.27
CA SER A 119 1.55 -7.77 -1.26
C SER A 119 2.30 -7.32 -2.51
N ARG A 120 2.05 -6.10 -3.01
CA ARG A 120 2.77 -5.56 -4.17
C ARG A 120 4.26 -5.41 -3.92
N ILE A 121 4.65 -4.94 -2.73
CA ILE A 121 6.06 -4.77 -2.36
C ILE A 121 6.74 -6.14 -2.21
N VAL A 122 6.12 -7.08 -1.49
CA VAL A 122 6.66 -8.43 -1.33
C VAL A 122 6.81 -9.12 -2.69
N GLN A 123 5.78 -9.06 -3.54
CA GLN A 123 5.84 -9.61 -4.90
C GLN A 123 7.00 -9.02 -5.70
N PHE A 124 7.18 -7.69 -5.65
CA PHE A 124 8.27 -7.04 -6.36
C PHE A 124 9.65 -7.56 -5.95
N ILE A 125 9.84 -7.83 -4.65
CA ILE A 125 11.08 -8.35 -4.08
C ILE A 125 11.31 -9.79 -4.54
N ILE A 126 10.35 -10.69 -4.29
CA ILE A 126 10.50 -12.12 -4.61
C ILE A 126 10.66 -12.37 -6.12
N ASP A 127 10.09 -11.51 -6.98
CA ASP A 127 10.25 -11.57 -8.43
C ASP A 127 11.68 -11.21 -8.90
N ARG A 128 12.45 -10.51 -8.07
CA ARG A 128 13.76 -9.94 -8.44
C ARG A 128 14.93 -10.50 -7.63
N THR A 129 14.65 -11.24 -6.56
CA THR A 129 15.69 -11.87 -5.75
C THR A 129 16.37 -13.01 -6.49
N LYS A 130 17.70 -13.02 -6.49
CA LYS A 130 18.52 -14.10 -7.07
C LYS A 130 18.47 -15.36 -6.20
N PHE A 131 18.49 -16.53 -6.82
CA PHE A 131 18.57 -17.82 -6.12
C PHE A 131 19.91 -18.55 -6.29
N VAL A 132 20.89 -17.91 -6.94
CA VAL A 132 22.27 -18.39 -7.11
C VAL A 132 23.26 -17.31 -6.66
N ASP A 133 24.38 -17.72 -6.05
CA ASP A 133 25.44 -16.79 -5.58
C ASP A 133 26.45 -16.43 -6.68
N ASN A 134 26.56 -17.26 -7.72
CA ASN A 134 27.44 -17.01 -8.85
C ASN A 134 26.90 -15.85 -9.72
N LYS A 135 27.79 -14.94 -10.14
CA LYS A 135 27.43 -13.76 -10.94
C LYS A 135 27.29 -14.05 -12.43
N GLU A 136 27.56 -15.28 -12.86
CA GLU A 136 27.57 -15.66 -14.27
C GLU A 136 26.18 -15.90 -14.86
N ASP A 137 25.20 -16.28 -14.03
CA ASP A 137 23.82 -16.45 -14.47
C ASP A 137 22.98 -15.22 -14.11
N ASP A 138 22.78 -14.37 -15.11
CA ASP A 138 21.95 -13.17 -14.98
C ASP A 138 20.45 -13.47 -14.89
N PHE A 139 20.03 -14.69 -15.26
CA PHE A 139 18.63 -15.12 -15.28
C PHE A 139 18.25 -15.98 -14.06
N ALA A 140 19.19 -16.29 -13.17
CA ALA A 140 18.96 -17.04 -11.95
C ALA A 140 18.27 -16.22 -10.83
N PHE A 141 17.09 -15.67 -11.12
CA PHE A 141 16.28 -14.90 -10.17
C PHE A 141 14.78 -15.14 -10.33
N GLY A 142 14.03 -14.75 -9.29
CA GLY A 142 12.57 -14.71 -9.31
C GLY A 142 11.88 -15.99 -8.84
N ILE A 143 10.77 -15.81 -8.14
CA ILE A 143 9.96 -16.91 -7.60
C ILE A 143 9.31 -17.77 -8.69
N ASP A 144 8.88 -17.16 -9.80
CA ASP A 144 8.25 -17.89 -10.91
C ASP A 144 9.16 -18.97 -11.49
N ARG A 145 10.46 -18.68 -11.56
CA ARG A 145 11.45 -19.64 -12.05
C ARG A 145 11.59 -20.82 -11.09
N LEU A 146 11.67 -20.54 -9.79
CA LEU A 146 11.73 -21.56 -8.75
C LEU A 146 10.46 -22.42 -8.69
N ILE A 147 9.30 -21.84 -9.01
CA ILE A 147 8.04 -22.59 -9.16
C ILE A 147 8.11 -23.48 -10.41
N SER A 148 8.59 -22.95 -11.54
CA SER A 148 8.73 -23.72 -12.79
C SER A 148 9.70 -24.91 -12.66
N GLU A 149 10.72 -24.77 -11.81
CA GLU A 149 11.71 -25.79 -11.50
C GLU A 149 11.29 -26.69 -10.32
N HIS A 150 10.06 -26.53 -9.83
CA HIS A 150 9.47 -27.30 -8.73
C HIS A 150 10.20 -27.20 -7.38
N ALA A 151 10.98 -26.13 -7.16
CA ALA A 151 11.55 -25.81 -5.85
C ALA A 151 10.47 -25.26 -4.89
N TYR A 152 9.50 -24.50 -5.42
CA TYR A 152 8.29 -24.08 -4.71
C TYR A 152 7.04 -24.57 -5.48
N VAL A 153 5.95 -24.78 -4.75
CA VAL A 153 4.67 -25.21 -5.34
C VAL A 153 3.86 -24.01 -5.83
N ALA A 154 3.79 -22.95 -5.01
CA ALA A 154 3.06 -21.74 -5.31
C ALA A 154 3.56 -20.57 -4.46
N ALA A 155 3.26 -19.35 -4.89
CA ALA A 155 3.41 -18.13 -4.11
C ALA A 155 2.16 -17.27 -4.33
N TYR A 156 1.52 -16.83 -3.24
CA TYR A 156 0.28 -16.06 -3.31
C TYR A 156 0.14 -15.16 -2.08
N PRO A 157 -0.50 -13.97 -2.22
CA PRO A 157 -0.89 -13.17 -1.08
C PRO A 157 -2.05 -13.83 -0.33
N LEU A 158 -2.16 -13.55 0.96
CA LEU A 158 -3.35 -13.91 1.73
C LEU A 158 -4.50 -12.95 1.36
N HIS A 159 -5.71 -13.49 1.33
CA HIS A 159 -6.93 -12.70 1.17
C HIS A 159 -7.41 -12.21 2.54
N ASP A 160 -7.95 -10.99 2.58
CA ASP A 160 -8.68 -10.42 3.72
C ASP A 160 -10.18 -10.74 3.63
#